data_AF-A0A2K0U3X8-F1
#
_entry.id   AF-A0A2K0U3X8-F1
#
_cell.length_a   1.000
_cell.length_b   1.000
_cell.length_c   1.000
_cell.angle_alpha   90.00
_cell.angle_beta   90.00
_cell.angle_gamma   90.00
#
_symmetry.space_group_name_H-M   'P 1'
#
loop_
_entity.id
_entity.type
_entity.pdbx_description
1 polymer ?
#
loop_
_entity_poly.entity_id
_entity_poly.type
_entity_poly.pdbx_seq_one_letter_code
_entity_poly.pdbx_strand_id
1 'polypeptide(L)'
;MYSSLDTEALTLVDAFCGEAETLWKSERLAPSVLTMVAAQFLSFGYLVQGKDHAVLRYLSEAIKIGTQLKLFGVKPNVGDARWDNLTPEKAKATAYSTWGVFNWITLMGLFYHQPGIEYLQSPPIFAMPDDGDDERAAEQGLGDMQSVLPQFMGQIFRALCQFWRIMHEVAVVYYGAGSAAIPERVPLHFAENKFRELLAWADGLPMNLARSEQNPHHVVILHLWLHAAILDIFRPFLQSPGAKKLRVMTFSSSGSTPDAIFAASVQQLKRLIIIYRFNYTSSAYTILWHTALLYVANALLRTKGESDWLFYFLLCLYGYEGLRPSYRVAEAVAGGLLSMAMRSGDISSDEARQVMAHLQERGQELDSSEIRATFMVDLDLAMSDPGAATAETLAYSFDDTAMMMDYTTIFENK
;
A
#
# COMPACT_ATOMS: atom_id res chain seq x y z
N MET A 1 -8.78 -14.09 1.73
CA MET A 1 -7.65 -14.85 2.32
C MET A 1 -8.08 -16.26 2.69
N TYR A 2 -9.01 -16.48 3.62
CA TYR A 2 -9.48 -17.84 3.93
C TYR A 2 -10.09 -18.57 2.72
N SER A 3 -10.70 -17.82 1.80
CA SER A 3 -11.19 -18.33 0.51
C SER A 3 -10.13 -18.98 -0.38
N SER A 4 -8.84 -18.69 -0.16
CA SER A 4 -7.76 -19.37 -0.90
C SER A 4 -7.44 -20.76 -0.37
N LEU A 5 -7.90 -21.08 0.84
CA LEU A 5 -7.75 -22.39 1.47
C LEU A 5 -9.05 -23.18 1.41
N ASP A 6 -10.17 -22.51 1.66
CA ASP A 6 -11.51 -23.07 1.66
C ASP A 6 -12.49 -22.11 0.99
N THR A 7 -12.98 -22.51 -0.18
CA THR A 7 -13.89 -21.70 -1.00
C THR A 7 -15.24 -21.47 -0.31
N GLU A 8 -15.66 -22.33 0.63
CA GLU A 8 -16.90 -22.13 1.40
C GLU A 8 -16.86 -20.87 2.25
N ALA A 9 -15.65 -20.41 2.63
CA ALA A 9 -15.46 -19.17 3.39
C ALA A 9 -16.02 -17.93 2.65
N LEU A 10 -16.12 -17.97 1.31
CA LEU A 10 -16.72 -16.87 0.54
C LEU A 10 -18.20 -16.67 0.88
N THR A 11 -18.92 -17.75 1.20
CA THR A 11 -20.36 -17.69 1.54
C THR A 11 -20.62 -16.96 2.86
N LEU A 12 -19.60 -16.86 3.72
CA LEU A 12 -19.68 -16.23 5.04
C LEU A 12 -19.30 -14.75 5.03
N VAL A 13 -18.69 -14.24 3.95
CA VAL A 13 -18.14 -12.88 3.89
C VAL A 13 -19.23 -11.84 4.15
N ASP A 14 -20.37 -11.95 3.46
CA ASP A 14 -21.47 -10.99 3.59
C ASP A 14 -22.17 -11.09 4.94
N ALA A 15 -22.30 -12.30 5.50
CA ALA A 15 -22.87 -12.52 6.83
C ALA A 15 -21.99 -11.90 7.93
N PHE A 16 -20.67 -12.13 7.89
CA PHE A 16 -19.74 -11.53 8.84
C PHE A 16 -19.63 -10.02 8.68
N CYS A 17 -19.67 -9.51 7.45
CA CYS A 17 -19.71 -8.07 7.20
C CYS A 17 -20.97 -7.44 7.82
N GLY A 18 -22.15 -8.02 7.57
CA GLY A 18 -23.42 -7.53 8.12
C GLY A 18 -23.48 -7.56 9.65
N GLU A 19 -22.95 -8.61 10.28
CA GLU A 19 -22.83 -8.69 11.74
C GLU A 19 -21.87 -7.63 12.28
N ALA A 20 -20.68 -7.47 11.68
CA ALA A 20 -19.71 -6.47 12.09
C ALA A 20 -20.26 -5.03 11.97
N GLU A 21 -21.07 -4.74 10.95
CA GLU A 21 -21.76 -3.46 10.84
C GLU A 21 -22.83 -3.25 11.91
N THR A 22 -23.54 -4.32 12.28
CA THR A 22 -24.58 -4.28 13.31
C THR A 22 -23.96 -3.96 14.67
N LEU A 23 -22.86 -4.66 15.01
CA LEU A 23 -22.07 -4.40 16.21
C LEU A 23 -21.45 -3.00 16.19
N TRP A 24 -20.94 -2.55 15.05
CA TRP A 24 -20.43 -1.19 14.92
C TRP A 24 -21.50 -0.14 15.22
N LYS A 25 -22.72 -0.32 14.71
CA LYS A 25 -23.83 0.63 14.92
C LYS A 25 -24.22 0.74 16.40
N SER A 26 -24.16 -0.35 17.16
CA SER A 26 -24.46 -0.36 18.59
C SER A 26 -23.31 0.18 19.46
N GLU A 27 -22.06 -0.15 19.13
CA GLU A 27 -20.90 0.14 19.99
C GLU A 27 -20.21 1.48 19.71
N ARG A 28 -20.35 2.05 18.50
CA ARG A 28 -19.66 3.30 18.10
C ARG A 28 -19.96 4.53 18.99
N LEU A 29 -21.03 4.48 19.77
CA LEU A 29 -21.42 5.57 20.68
C LEU A 29 -20.52 5.66 21.93
N ALA A 30 -19.70 4.64 22.20
CA ALA A 30 -18.73 4.62 23.29
C ALA A 30 -17.30 4.57 22.74
N PRO A 31 -16.68 5.74 22.42
CA PRO A 31 -15.33 5.80 21.88
C PRO A 31 -14.30 5.10 22.78
N SER A 32 -13.60 4.13 22.22
CA SER A 32 -12.52 3.35 22.84
C SER A 32 -11.47 2.95 21.81
N VAL A 33 -10.32 2.47 22.29
CA VAL A 33 -9.26 1.92 21.43
C VAL A 33 -9.82 0.75 20.59
N LEU A 34 -10.68 -0.07 21.17
CA LEU A 34 -11.30 -1.20 20.47
C LEU A 34 -12.21 -0.72 19.33
N THR A 35 -13.07 0.27 19.58
CA THR A 35 -13.93 0.83 18.51
C THR A 35 -13.10 1.51 17.41
N MET A 36 -11.96 2.14 17.74
CA MET A 36 -11.05 2.68 16.74
C MET A 36 -10.49 1.59 15.83
N VAL A 37 -10.01 0.49 16.42
CA VAL A 37 -9.47 -0.66 15.69
C VAL A 37 -10.56 -1.35 14.87
N ALA A 38 -11.77 -1.49 15.42
CA ALA A 38 -12.92 -2.05 14.70
C ALA A 38 -13.26 -1.24 13.44
N ALA A 39 -13.27 0.09 13.53
CA ALA A 39 -13.46 0.97 12.38
C ALA A 39 -12.36 0.76 11.32
N GLN A 40 -11.10 0.64 11.75
CA GLN A 40 -9.99 0.36 10.83
C GLN A 40 -10.15 -1.00 10.12
N PHE A 41 -10.54 -2.06 10.82
CA PHE A 41 -10.78 -3.37 10.21
C PHE A 41 -11.99 -3.37 9.27
N LEU A 42 -13.06 -2.65 9.59
CA LEU A 42 -14.19 -2.45 8.66
C LEU A 42 -13.74 -1.73 7.39
N SER A 43 -12.95 -0.66 7.54
CA SER A 43 -12.34 0.05 6.40
C SER A 43 -11.53 -0.91 5.52
N PHE A 44 -10.67 -1.74 6.11
CA PHE A 44 -9.89 -2.73 5.38
C PHE A 44 -10.76 -3.80 4.72
N GLY A 45 -11.78 -4.31 5.43
CA GLY A 45 -12.71 -5.32 4.93
C GLY A 45 -13.46 -4.85 3.68
N TYR A 46 -13.99 -3.62 3.70
CA TYR A 46 -14.64 -3.02 2.54
C TYR A 46 -13.68 -2.78 1.38
N LEU A 47 -12.46 -2.34 1.70
CA LEU A 47 -11.41 -2.09 0.72
C LEU A 47 -11.09 -3.34 -0.11
N VAL A 48 -10.86 -4.46 0.57
CA VAL A 48 -10.45 -5.71 -0.08
C VAL A 48 -11.59 -6.40 -0.84
N GLN A 49 -12.83 -6.14 -0.43
CA GLN A 49 -14.03 -6.62 -1.12
C GLN A 49 -14.40 -5.79 -2.34
N GLY A 50 -13.89 -4.55 -2.47
CA GLY A 50 -14.27 -3.63 -3.54
C GLY A 50 -15.77 -3.32 -3.53
N LYS A 51 -16.42 -3.41 -2.36
CA LYS A 51 -17.82 -3.12 -2.14
C LYS A 51 -17.91 -1.74 -1.50
N ASP A 52 -18.62 -0.81 -2.11
CA ASP A 52 -18.94 0.51 -1.54
C ASP A 52 -17.74 1.47 -1.30
N HIS A 53 -18.01 2.77 -1.31
CA HIS A 53 -17.07 3.83 -0.90
C HIS A 53 -16.97 3.97 0.63
N ALA A 54 -17.49 3.00 1.39
CA ALA A 54 -17.50 3.00 2.86
C ALA A 54 -16.10 2.94 3.49
N VAL A 55 -15.07 2.58 2.73
CA VAL A 55 -13.66 2.56 3.15
C VAL A 55 -13.27 3.86 3.84
N LEU A 56 -13.52 5.00 3.18
CA LEU A 56 -13.13 6.33 3.65
C LEU A 56 -13.95 6.74 4.88
N ARG A 57 -15.23 6.36 4.91
CA ARG A 57 -16.12 6.62 6.05
C ARG A 57 -15.60 5.94 7.32
N TYR A 58 -15.28 4.65 7.25
CA TYR A 58 -14.76 3.92 8.41
C TYR A 58 -13.34 4.38 8.80
N LEU A 59 -12.50 4.72 7.83
CA LEU A 59 -11.17 5.27 8.11
C LEU A 59 -11.24 6.62 8.82
N SER A 60 -12.13 7.52 8.36
CA SER A 60 -12.39 8.82 9.00
C SER A 60 -12.92 8.64 10.42
N GLU A 61 -13.82 7.70 10.67
CA GLU A 61 -14.29 7.40 12.04
C GLU A 61 -13.15 6.85 12.93
N ALA A 62 -12.24 6.03 12.40
CA ALA A 62 -11.06 5.59 13.15
C ALA A 62 -10.17 6.78 13.56
N ILE A 63 -9.90 7.70 12.63
CA ILE A 63 -9.13 8.93 12.88
C ILE A 63 -9.81 9.80 13.94
N LYS A 64 -11.13 10.00 13.80
CA LYS A 64 -11.94 10.80 14.72
C LYS A 64 -11.96 10.22 16.13
N ILE A 65 -12.17 8.90 16.28
CA ILE A 65 -12.11 8.23 17.58
C ILE A 65 -10.70 8.36 18.17
N GLY A 66 -9.64 8.10 17.40
CA GLY A 66 -8.27 8.26 17.87
C GLY A 66 -7.96 9.69 18.33
N THR A 67 -8.49 10.70 17.63
CA THR A 67 -8.36 12.12 18.00
C THR A 67 -9.15 12.44 19.28
N GLN A 68 -10.38 11.96 19.43
CA GLN A 68 -11.20 12.11 20.65
C GLN A 68 -10.52 11.49 21.87
N LEU A 69 -9.84 10.35 21.66
CA LEU A 69 -9.08 9.67 22.69
C LEU A 69 -7.72 10.35 22.99
N LYS A 70 -7.35 11.38 22.22
CA LYS A 70 -6.04 12.04 22.25
C LYS A 70 -4.89 11.05 21.99
N LEU A 71 -5.10 10.11 21.07
CA LEU A 71 -4.05 9.20 20.59
C LEU A 71 -3.28 9.81 19.41
N PHE A 72 -3.94 10.71 18.67
CA PHE A 72 -3.41 11.46 17.53
C PHE A 72 -3.60 12.96 17.72
N GLY A 73 -2.80 13.78 17.02
CA GLY A 73 -3.03 15.22 16.88
C GLY A 73 -2.78 16.06 18.14
N VAL A 74 -2.20 15.48 19.19
CA VAL A 74 -1.87 16.20 20.44
C VAL A 74 -0.36 16.15 20.63
N LYS A 75 0.25 17.30 20.94
CA LYS A 75 1.67 17.36 21.30
C LYS A 75 1.86 16.64 22.64
N PRO A 76 2.97 15.90 22.85
CA PRO A 76 3.25 15.26 24.13
C PRO A 76 3.28 16.32 25.24
N ASN A 77 2.22 16.42 26.04
CA ASN A 77 2.24 17.20 27.27
C ASN A 77 2.80 16.29 28.36
N VAL A 78 3.89 16.73 29.00
CA VAL A 78 4.46 16.06 30.17
C VAL A 78 3.37 16.04 31.26
N GLY A 79 2.88 14.85 31.63
CA GLY A 79 1.92 14.65 32.73
C GLY A 79 0.44 14.46 32.34
N ASP A 80 0.12 13.88 31.18
CA ASP A 80 -1.26 13.52 30.83
C ASP A 80 -1.72 12.29 31.66
N ALA A 81 -2.21 12.55 32.88
CA ALA A 81 -2.59 11.58 33.92
C ALA A 81 -3.63 10.52 33.50
N ARG A 82 -4.22 10.66 32.30
CA ARG A 82 -5.11 9.66 31.69
C ARG A 82 -4.41 8.32 31.48
N TRP A 83 -3.14 8.35 31.09
CA TRP A 83 -2.40 7.14 30.70
C TRP A 83 -1.54 6.58 31.83
N ASP A 84 -1.21 7.41 32.83
CA ASP A 84 -0.40 7.04 33.99
C ASP A 84 -1.05 5.97 34.88
N ASN A 85 -2.37 5.78 34.77
CA ASN A 85 -3.14 4.80 35.55
C ASN A 85 -3.40 3.47 34.81
N LEU A 86 -2.87 3.27 33.60
CA LEU A 86 -3.04 2.03 32.86
C LEU A 86 -2.16 0.91 33.44
N THR A 87 -2.67 -0.31 33.45
CA THR A 87 -1.82 -1.48 33.67
C THR A 87 -0.82 -1.62 32.51
N PRO A 88 0.38 -2.18 32.73
CA PRO A 88 1.39 -2.35 31.68
C PRO A 88 0.83 -3.05 30.43
N GLU A 89 0.02 -4.08 30.61
CA GLU A 89 -0.66 -4.82 29.53
C GLU A 89 -1.59 -3.92 28.70
N LYS A 90 -2.41 -3.10 29.36
CA LYS A 90 -3.34 -2.19 28.68
C LYS A 90 -2.60 -1.07 27.97
N ALA A 91 -1.50 -0.58 28.55
CA ALA A 91 -0.63 0.41 27.91
C ALA A 91 0.01 -0.19 26.64
N LYS A 92 0.53 -1.42 26.73
CA LYS A 92 1.09 -2.16 25.59
C LYS A 92 0.04 -2.34 24.49
N ALA A 93 -1.12 -2.91 24.81
CA ALA A 93 -2.20 -3.12 23.83
C ALA A 93 -2.66 -1.82 23.16
N THR A 94 -2.74 -0.73 23.93
CA THR A 94 -3.09 0.61 23.42
C THR A 94 -2.03 1.13 22.46
N ALA A 95 -0.74 0.96 22.78
CA ALA A 95 0.36 1.37 21.93
C ALA A 95 0.37 0.59 20.60
N TYR A 96 0.27 -0.74 20.61
CA TYR A 96 0.18 -1.56 19.38
C TYR A 96 -1.01 -1.17 18.52
N SER A 97 -2.17 -1.00 19.14
CA SER A 97 -3.41 -0.65 18.44
C SER A 97 -3.30 0.74 17.79
N THR A 98 -2.77 1.72 18.52
CA THR A 98 -2.60 3.09 18.01
C THR A 98 -1.59 3.15 16.87
N TRP A 99 -0.43 2.52 17.03
CA TRP A 99 0.59 2.46 15.98
C TRP A 99 0.13 1.63 14.77
N GLY A 100 -0.62 0.55 14.98
CA GLY A 100 -1.19 -0.26 13.90
C GLY A 100 -2.17 0.54 13.05
N VAL A 101 -3.08 1.28 13.69
CA VAL A 101 -4.02 2.18 13.00
C VAL A 101 -3.28 3.30 12.28
N PHE A 102 -2.25 3.90 12.89
CA PHE A 102 -1.41 4.91 12.24
C PHE A 102 -0.69 4.37 10.99
N ASN A 103 -0.06 3.19 11.09
CA ASN A 103 0.60 2.54 9.97
C ASN A 103 -0.38 2.28 8.83
N TRP A 104 -1.60 1.83 9.16
CA TRP A 104 -2.65 1.60 8.18
C TRP A 104 -3.11 2.88 7.48
N ILE A 105 -3.39 3.96 8.23
CA ILE A 105 -3.77 5.27 7.67
C ILE A 105 -2.68 5.78 6.73
N THR A 106 -1.40 5.65 7.13
CA THR A 106 -0.27 6.12 6.33
C THR A 106 -0.13 5.30 5.04
N LEU A 107 -0.28 3.97 5.12
CA LEU A 107 -0.31 3.07 3.97
C LEU A 107 -1.45 3.44 3.01
N MET A 108 -2.67 3.70 3.52
CA MET A 108 -3.81 4.15 2.72
C MET A 108 -3.57 5.49 2.01
N GLY A 109 -2.97 6.46 2.71
CA GLY A 109 -2.68 7.77 2.13
C GLY A 109 -1.63 7.71 1.01
N LEU A 110 -0.57 6.93 1.20
CA LEU A 110 0.57 6.91 0.29
C LEU A 110 0.45 5.89 -0.83
N PHE A 111 0.31 4.61 -0.51
CA PHE A 111 0.37 3.56 -1.53
C PHE A 111 -0.93 3.35 -2.28
N TYR A 112 -2.01 3.93 -1.78
CA TYR A 112 -3.31 3.85 -2.41
C TYR A 112 -3.81 5.20 -2.91
N HIS A 113 -3.08 6.29 -2.61
CA HIS A 113 -3.32 7.66 -3.07
C HIS A 113 -4.79 8.08 -3.03
N GLN A 114 -5.50 7.66 -1.99
CA GLN A 114 -6.95 7.77 -1.91
C GLN A 114 -7.37 9.25 -1.75
N PRO A 115 -8.14 9.81 -2.69
CA PRO A 115 -8.64 11.17 -2.60
C PRO A 115 -9.54 11.32 -1.37
N GLY A 116 -9.36 12.41 -0.62
CA GLY A 116 -10.19 12.72 0.55
C GLY A 116 -9.80 12.00 1.84
N ILE A 117 -8.67 11.29 1.89
CA ILE A 117 -8.11 10.82 3.17
C ILE A 117 -7.64 12.02 3.99
N GLU A 118 -8.06 12.05 5.25
CA GLU A 118 -7.49 12.94 6.26
C GLU A 118 -6.11 12.43 6.67
N TYR A 119 -5.06 13.18 6.32
CA TYR A 119 -3.71 12.90 6.82
C TYR A 119 -3.58 13.34 8.27
N LEU A 120 -3.18 12.41 9.12
CA LEU A 120 -2.79 12.72 10.49
C LEU A 120 -1.67 13.76 10.46
N GLN A 121 -1.77 14.80 11.29
CA GLN A 121 -0.75 15.87 11.32
C GLN A 121 0.47 15.49 12.15
N SER A 122 0.34 14.49 13.02
CA SER A 122 1.40 14.01 13.87
C SER A 122 1.34 12.49 14.03
N PRO A 123 2.48 11.84 14.28
CA PRO A 123 2.52 10.45 14.72
C PRO A 123 1.77 10.23 16.06
N PRO A 124 1.56 8.96 16.46
CA PRO A 124 1.03 8.61 17.77
C PRO A 124 1.82 9.22 18.92
N ILE A 125 1.13 9.50 20.03
CA ILE A 125 1.78 10.03 21.26
C ILE A 125 2.54 8.94 22.01
N PHE A 126 2.03 7.70 21.95
CA PHE A 126 2.67 6.56 22.60
C PHE A 126 4.04 6.29 21.98
N ALA A 127 5.01 5.92 22.81
CA ALA A 127 6.27 5.37 22.33
C ALA A 127 5.99 4.18 21.40
N MET A 128 6.83 4.02 20.37
CA MET A 128 6.76 2.84 19.51
C MET A 128 6.90 1.59 20.38
N PRO A 129 6.01 0.60 20.21
CA PRO A 129 6.15 -0.65 20.94
C PRO A 129 7.50 -1.30 20.64
N ASP A 130 8.14 -1.81 21.68
CA ASP A 130 9.40 -2.52 21.61
C ASP A 130 9.28 -3.82 22.41
N ASP A 131 9.35 -4.95 21.73
CA ASP A 131 9.36 -6.27 22.36
C ASP A 131 10.78 -6.70 22.80
N GLY A 132 11.81 -5.91 22.48
CA GLY A 132 13.20 -6.29 22.76
C GLY A 132 13.50 -6.51 24.24
N ASP A 133 12.81 -5.83 25.15
CA ASP A 133 12.97 -6.01 26.59
C ASP A 133 12.21 -7.24 27.11
N ASP A 134 11.04 -7.55 26.55
CA ASP A 134 10.24 -8.72 26.90
C ASP A 134 10.86 -10.03 26.35
N GLU A 135 11.40 -9.99 25.13
CA GLU A 135 12.17 -11.10 24.53
C GLU A 135 13.41 -11.43 25.37
N ARG A 136 14.18 -10.41 25.78
CA ARG A 136 15.37 -10.58 26.63
C ARG A 136 15.02 -11.07 28.04
N ALA A 137 13.92 -10.59 28.62
CA ALA A 137 13.44 -11.05 29.91
C ALA A 137 12.96 -12.52 29.87
N ALA A 138 12.29 -12.91 28.78
CA ALA A 138 11.88 -14.29 28.54
C ALA A 138 13.09 -15.22 28.31
N GLU A 139 14.09 -14.81 27.53
CA GLU A 139 15.34 -15.55 27.31
C GLU A 139 16.15 -15.76 28.60
N GLN A 140 16.05 -14.81 29.54
CA GLN A 140 16.70 -14.90 30.86
C GLN A 140 15.85 -15.66 31.90
N GLY A 141 14.68 -16.19 31.53
CA GLY A 141 13.78 -16.89 32.44
C GLY A 141 13.14 -15.99 33.51
N LEU A 142 13.17 -14.67 33.29
CA LEU A 142 12.66 -13.64 34.19
C LEU A 142 11.28 -13.11 33.76
N GLY A 143 10.82 -13.44 32.55
CA GLY A 143 9.55 -12.99 31.97
C GLY A 143 8.42 -14.02 32.03
N ASP A 144 7.19 -13.53 32.09
CA ASP A 144 5.99 -14.36 31.97
C ASP A 144 5.80 -14.81 30.51
N MET A 145 5.90 -16.13 30.25
CA MET A 145 5.77 -16.70 28.89
C MET A 145 4.43 -16.38 28.22
N GLN A 146 3.38 -16.04 28.98
CA GLN A 146 2.08 -15.65 28.43
C GLN A 146 2.05 -14.23 27.82
N SER A 147 3.03 -13.38 28.15
CA SER A 147 3.14 -11.99 27.66
C SER A 147 3.95 -11.83 26.38
N VAL A 148 4.60 -12.91 25.93
CA VAL A 148 5.47 -12.91 24.75
C VAL A 148 4.59 -12.95 23.49
N LEU A 149 4.61 -11.87 22.72
CA LEU A 149 4.01 -11.85 21.39
C LEU A 149 4.60 -13.00 20.56
N PRO A 150 3.83 -13.63 19.64
CA PRO A 150 4.36 -14.67 18.78
C PRO A 150 5.66 -14.22 18.11
N GLN A 151 6.65 -15.13 17.97
CA GLN A 151 7.97 -14.81 17.42
C GLN A 151 7.94 -14.11 16.03
N PHE A 152 6.83 -14.26 15.29
CA PHE A 152 6.58 -13.60 14.01
C PHE A 152 6.02 -12.15 14.12
N MET A 153 5.40 -11.78 15.25
CA MET A 153 4.95 -10.41 15.53
C MET A 153 6.12 -9.49 15.87
N GLY A 154 7.22 -10.05 16.38
CA GLY A 154 8.41 -9.44 17.02
C GLY A 154 8.94 -8.10 16.48
N GLN A 155 10.22 -8.04 16.13
CA GLN A 155 10.91 -6.79 15.79
C GLN A 155 10.37 -6.11 14.51
N ILE A 156 9.59 -6.83 13.68
CA ILE A 156 9.01 -6.28 12.45
C ILE A 156 8.00 -5.18 12.71
N PHE A 157 7.17 -5.30 13.76
CA PHE A 157 6.17 -4.27 14.01
C PHE A 157 6.84 -2.92 14.32
N ARG A 158 7.89 -2.94 15.13
CA ARG A 158 8.70 -1.76 15.41
C ARG A 158 9.37 -1.21 14.15
N ALA A 159 9.97 -2.08 13.33
CA ALA A 159 10.57 -1.68 12.06
C ALA A 159 9.54 -1.00 11.13
N LEU A 160 8.32 -1.54 11.06
CA LEU A 160 7.21 -0.95 10.31
C LEU A 160 6.79 0.40 10.89
N CYS A 161 6.67 0.55 12.21
CA CYS A 161 6.36 1.84 12.83
C CYS A 161 7.40 2.92 12.48
N GLN A 162 8.69 2.57 12.48
CA GLN A 162 9.77 3.46 12.08
C GLN A 162 9.68 3.85 10.61
N PHE A 163 9.48 2.85 9.73
CA PHE A 163 9.30 3.05 8.30
C PHE A 163 8.11 3.97 8.00
N TRP A 164 6.95 3.66 8.57
CA TRP A 164 5.73 4.43 8.35
C TRP A 164 5.79 5.82 8.95
N ARG A 165 6.56 6.05 10.01
CA ARG A 165 6.84 7.41 10.50
C ARG A 165 7.62 8.24 9.47
N ILE A 166 8.65 7.68 8.83
CA ILE A 166 9.40 8.38 7.77
C ILE A 166 8.47 8.72 6.60
N MET A 167 7.68 7.74 6.19
CA MET A 167 6.76 7.90 5.06
C MET A 167 5.60 8.85 5.39
N HIS A 168 5.12 8.88 6.64
CA HIS A 168 4.14 9.86 7.10
C HIS A 168 4.63 11.30 6.92
N GLU A 169 5.90 11.59 7.20
CA GLU A 169 6.47 12.91 6.95
C GLU A 169 6.49 13.26 5.46
N VAL A 170 6.77 12.28 4.60
CA VAL A 170 6.62 12.43 3.14
C VAL A 170 5.17 12.74 2.79
N ALA A 171 4.20 11.98 3.33
CA ALA A 171 2.78 12.16 3.05
C ALA A 171 2.27 13.56 3.41
N VAL A 172 2.61 14.05 4.61
CA VAL A 172 2.23 15.38 5.07
C VAL A 172 2.81 16.47 4.17
N VAL A 173 4.07 16.32 3.75
CA VAL A 173 4.71 17.30 2.86
C VAL A 173 4.21 17.16 1.42
N TYR A 174 3.93 15.97 0.91
CA TYR A 174 3.57 15.71 -0.49
C TYR A 174 2.08 15.85 -0.78
N TYR A 175 1.22 15.65 0.21
CA TYR A 175 -0.23 15.63 0.03
C TYR A 175 -0.98 16.48 1.06
N GLY A 176 -0.25 17.24 1.90
CA GLY A 176 -0.82 18.29 2.73
C GLY A 176 -1.41 19.44 1.91
N ALA A 177 -2.03 20.41 2.60
CA ALA A 177 -2.76 21.51 1.97
C ALA A 177 -1.88 22.33 1.01
N GLY A 178 -2.09 22.14 -0.30
CA GLY A 178 -1.44 22.87 -1.38
C GLY A 178 -2.01 22.45 -2.73
N SER A 179 -2.31 23.42 -3.59
CA SER A 179 -2.88 23.18 -4.92
C SER A 179 -1.83 23.11 -6.04
N ALA A 180 -0.58 23.47 -5.75
CA ALA A 180 0.52 23.45 -6.70
C ALA A 180 1.14 22.05 -6.83
N ALA A 181 1.73 21.77 -8.00
CA ALA A 181 2.42 20.50 -8.22
C ALA A 181 3.59 20.33 -7.22
N ILE A 182 3.85 19.09 -6.79
CA ILE A 182 4.87 18.81 -5.76
C ILE A 182 6.24 19.42 -6.10
N PRO A 183 6.77 19.32 -7.33
CA PRO A 183 8.11 19.84 -7.64
C PRO A 183 8.21 21.37 -7.55
N GLU A 184 7.09 22.09 -7.61
CA GLU A 184 7.07 23.55 -7.51
C GLU A 184 7.16 24.04 -6.07
N ARG A 185 6.72 23.20 -5.12
CA ARG A 185 6.56 23.55 -3.71
C ARG A 185 7.49 22.77 -2.78
N VAL A 186 7.94 21.59 -3.18
CA VAL A 186 8.87 20.75 -2.42
C VAL A 186 10.20 20.68 -3.14
N PRO A 187 11.29 21.16 -2.52
CA PRO A 187 12.60 21.09 -3.14
C PRO A 187 13.14 19.66 -3.16
N LEU A 188 13.89 19.30 -4.20
CA LEU A 188 14.48 17.96 -4.36
C LEU A 188 15.27 17.50 -3.13
N HIS A 189 15.97 18.40 -2.44
CA HIS A 189 16.75 18.08 -1.24
C HIS A 189 15.91 17.42 -0.13
N PHE A 190 14.60 17.71 -0.06
CA PHE A 190 13.70 17.03 0.88
C PHE A 190 13.58 15.54 0.55
N ALA A 191 13.38 15.21 -0.73
CA ALA A 191 13.35 13.83 -1.21
C ALA A 191 14.69 13.12 -0.96
N GLU A 192 15.82 13.81 -1.17
CA GLU A 192 17.14 13.25 -0.86
C GLU A 192 17.30 12.91 0.63
N ASN A 193 16.85 13.80 1.51
CA ASN A 193 16.91 13.58 2.94
C ASN A 193 16.05 12.37 3.36
N LYS A 194 14.83 12.26 2.85
CA LYS A 194 13.94 11.13 3.15
C LYS A 194 14.47 9.82 2.60
N PHE A 195 15.07 9.84 1.42
CA PHE A 195 15.76 8.67 0.89
C PHE A 195 16.93 8.23 1.80
N ARG A 196 17.75 9.15 2.31
CA ARG A 196 18.82 8.82 3.26
C ARG A 196 18.28 8.26 4.57
N GLU A 197 17.17 8.79 5.09
CA GLU A 197 16.52 8.24 6.28
C GLU A 197 16.05 6.81 6.05
N LEU A 198 15.47 6.49 4.88
CA LEU A 198 15.09 5.13 4.51
C LEU A 198 16.31 4.20 4.38
N LEU A 199 17.41 4.66 3.80
CA LEU A 199 18.64 3.88 3.73
C LEU A 199 19.22 3.60 5.13
N ALA A 200 19.30 4.62 5.98
CA ALA A 200 19.78 4.47 7.36
C ALA A 200 18.86 3.55 8.19
N TRP A 201 17.54 3.62 7.95
CA TRP A 201 16.58 2.69 8.55
C TRP A 201 16.83 1.25 8.07
N ALA A 202 17.01 1.04 6.77
CA ALA A 202 17.26 -0.29 6.19
C ALA A 202 18.59 -0.89 6.68
N ASP A 203 19.64 -0.08 6.78
CA ASP A 203 20.95 -0.48 7.32
C ASP A 203 20.90 -0.81 8.81
N GLY A 204 19.96 -0.20 9.55
CA GLY A 204 19.74 -0.44 10.97
C GLY A 204 18.79 -1.60 11.28
N LEU A 205 18.28 -2.30 10.27
CA LEU A 205 17.38 -3.44 10.49
C LEU A 205 18.10 -4.59 11.20
N PRO A 206 17.46 -5.23 12.18
CA PRO A 206 17.94 -6.48 12.77
C PRO A 206 18.22 -7.56 11.71
N MET A 207 19.18 -8.45 11.98
CA MET A 207 19.64 -9.46 11.02
C MET A 207 18.53 -10.41 10.53
N ASN A 208 17.52 -10.68 11.35
CA ASN A 208 16.35 -11.49 10.95
C ASN A 208 15.39 -10.75 10.00
N LEU A 209 15.48 -9.42 9.89
CA LEU A 209 14.74 -8.57 8.95
C LEU A 209 15.61 -8.12 7.76
N ALA A 210 16.93 -8.32 7.82
CA ALA A 210 17.83 -8.13 6.70
C ALA A 210 17.49 -9.11 5.56
N ARG A 211 17.73 -8.71 4.32
CA ARG A 211 17.37 -9.53 3.15
C ARG A 211 18.28 -10.77 3.03
N SER A 212 17.71 -11.97 3.11
CA SER A 212 18.38 -13.26 2.85
C SER A 212 17.47 -14.21 2.06
N GLU A 213 18.05 -15.30 1.53
CA GLU A 213 17.30 -16.32 0.79
C GLU A 213 16.30 -17.11 1.66
N GLN A 214 16.54 -17.17 2.98
CA GLN A 214 15.73 -17.93 3.94
C GLN A 214 14.72 -17.05 4.68
N ASN A 215 14.50 -15.82 4.20
CA ASN A 215 13.61 -14.89 4.88
C ASN A 215 12.17 -15.41 4.93
N PRO A 216 11.44 -15.16 6.02
CA PRO A 216 10.01 -15.37 6.02
C PRO A 216 9.33 -14.36 5.08
N HIS A 217 8.16 -14.74 4.55
CA HIS A 217 7.41 -13.98 3.55
C HIS A 217 7.16 -12.50 3.91
N HIS A 218 6.96 -12.18 5.19
CA HIS A 218 6.68 -10.82 5.66
C HIS A 218 7.90 -9.89 5.56
N VAL A 219 9.11 -10.44 5.63
CA VAL A 219 10.34 -9.66 5.41
C VAL A 219 10.47 -9.29 3.94
N VAL A 220 10.09 -10.19 3.02
CA VAL A 220 10.07 -9.85 1.59
C VAL A 220 9.06 -8.73 1.31
N ILE A 221 7.87 -8.76 1.94
CA ILE A 221 6.87 -7.68 1.85
C ILE A 221 7.45 -6.35 2.38
N LEU A 222 8.19 -6.37 3.49
CA LEU A 222 8.85 -5.16 4.03
C LEU A 222 9.78 -4.52 2.99
N HIS A 223 10.61 -5.33 2.32
CA HIS A 223 11.53 -4.83 1.28
C HIS A 223 10.80 -4.40 0.00
N LEU A 224 9.66 -5.02 -0.33
CA LEU A 224 8.78 -4.54 -1.41
C LEU A 224 8.23 -3.14 -1.08
N TRP A 225 7.77 -2.91 0.15
CA TRP A 225 7.32 -1.59 0.60
C TRP A 225 8.44 -0.56 0.63
N LEU A 226 9.65 -0.93 1.03
CA LEU A 226 10.82 -0.03 0.96
C LEU A 226 11.01 0.52 -0.45
N HIS A 227 11.04 -0.36 -1.46
CA HIS A 227 11.25 0.10 -2.83
C HIS A 227 10.04 0.84 -3.40
N ALA A 228 8.81 0.47 -3.06
CA ALA A 228 7.63 1.25 -3.42
C ALA A 228 7.70 2.68 -2.84
N ALA A 229 8.09 2.83 -1.57
CA ALA A 229 8.30 4.12 -0.94
C ALA A 229 9.37 4.98 -1.63
N ILE A 230 10.48 4.37 -2.06
CA ILE A 230 11.52 5.09 -2.82
C ILE A 230 10.94 5.61 -4.15
N LEU A 231 10.12 4.82 -4.83
CA LEU A 231 9.45 5.26 -6.05
C LEU A 231 8.52 6.45 -5.79
N ASP A 232 7.72 6.44 -4.71
CA ASP A 232 6.86 7.58 -4.35
C ASP A 232 7.65 8.85 -4.05
N ILE A 233 8.75 8.73 -3.31
CA ILE A 233 9.59 9.88 -2.96
C ILE A 233 10.11 10.59 -4.20
N PHE A 234 10.52 9.83 -5.23
CA PHE A 234 11.16 10.38 -6.43
C PHE A 234 10.23 10.54 -7.64
N ARG A 235 9.04 9.92 -7.68
CA ARG A 235 8.07 10.02 -8.79
C ARG A 235 7.81 11.48 -9.21
N PRO A 236 7.57 12.44 -8.28
CA PRO A 236 7.34 13.82 -8.66
C PRO A 236 8.54 14.48 -9.37
N PHE A 237 9.76 14.01 -9.11
CA PHE A 237 11.00 14.59 -9.61
C PHE A 237 11.56 13.89 -10.84
N LEU A 238 10.83 12.92 -11.39
CA LEU A 238 11.22 12.23 -12.61
C LEU A 238 11.19 13.19 -13.81
N GLN A 239 12.16 13.03 -14.71
CA GLN A 239 12.35 13.97 -15.79
C GLN A 239 11.55 13.60 -17.03
N SER A 240 10.98 14.61 -17.69
CA SER A 240 10.52 14.45 -19.07
C SER A 240 11.72 14.36 -20.03
N PRO A 241 11.60 13.63 -21.14
CA PRO A 241 12.64 13.59 -22.17
C PRO A 241 13.08 14.99 -22.60
N GLY A 242 14.38 15.29 -22.49
CA GLY A 242 14.95 16.59 -22.88
C GLY A 242 15.08 17.63 -21.75
N ALA A 243 14.59 17.35 -20.55
CA ALA A 243 14.78 18.25 -19.39
C ALA A 243 16.24 18.25 -18.89
N LYS A 244 16.66 19.34 -18.23
CA LYS A 244 17.99 19.43 -17.60
C LYS A 244 18.09 18.39 -16.48
N LYS A 245 19.15 17.57 -16.50
CA LYS A 245 19.42 16.54 -15.47
C LYS A 245 19.47 17.14 -14.06
N LEU A 246 18.54 16.68 -13.21
CA LEU A 246 18.50 16.93 -11.78
C LEU A 246 19.53 16.01 -11.15
N ARG A 247 20.31 16.56 -10.23
CA ARG A 247 21.34 15.82 -9.52
C ARG A 247 21.00 15.78 -8.05
N VAL A 248 21.13 14.59 -7.49
CA VAL A 248 21.03 14.35 -6.05
C VAL A 248 22.38 14.72 -5.45
N MET A 249 22.43 15.80 -4.69
CA MET A 249 23.71 16.41 -4.25
C MET A 249 24.32 15.71 -3.04
N THR A 250 23.51 14.98 -2.28
CA THR A 250 23.96 14.35 -1.02
C THR A 250 24.75 13.06 -1.24
N PHE A 251 24.85 12.55 -2.48
CA PHE A 251 25.58 11.33 -2.82
C PHE A 251 26.81 11.66 -3.69
N SER A 252 27.93 11.02 -3.38
CA SER A 252 29.22 11.28 -4.05
C SER A 252 29.27 10.84 -5.52
N SER A 253 28.32 10.00 -5.97
CA SER A 253 28.30 9.49 -7.33
C SER A 253 27.86 10.59 -8.33
N SER A 254 28.58 10.71 -9.44
CA SER A 254 28.25 11.64 -10.53
C SER A 254 26.98 11.24 -11.30
N GLY A 255 26.50 10.01 -11.13
CA GLY A 255 25.29 9.47 -11.76
C GLY A 255 24.05 9.43 -10.87
N SER A 256 24.11 9.97 -9.64
CA SER A 256 22.97 9.99 -8.72
C SER A 256 21.93 11.02 -9.17
N THR A 257 20.95 10.58 -9.97
CA THR A 257 19.77 11.36 -10.37
C THR A 257 18.49 10.73 -9.79
N PRO A 258 17.38 11.48 -9.69
CA PRO A 258 16.07 10.91 -9.33
C PRO A 258 15.71 9.71 -10.19
N ASP A 259 15.91 9.81 -11.51
CA ASP A 259 15.62 8.73 -12.47
C ASP A 259 16.48 7.48 -12.24
N ALA A 260 17.77 7.66 -11.89
CA ALA A 260 18.65 6.54 -11.60
C ALA A 260 18.24 5.80 -10.31
N ILE A 261 17.85 6.54 -9.26
CA ILE A 261 17.38 5.96 -8.00
C ILE A 261 16.04 5.24 -8.21
N PHE A 262 15.13 5.87 -8.97
CA PHE A 262 13.84 5.29 -9.33
C PHE A 262 14.03 4.00 -10.12
N ALA A 263 14.82 4.03 -11.20
CA ALA A 263 15.11 2.84 -12.03
C ALA A 263 15.78 1.71 -11.23
N ALA A 264 16.70 2.04 -10.33
CA ALA A 264 17.32 1.05 -9.45
C ALA A 264 16.29 0.36 -8.53
N SER A 265 15.34 1.11 -7.98
CA SER A 265 14.28 0.56 -7.14
C SER A 265 13.26 -0.26 -7.96
N VAL A 266 12.93 0.15 -9.18
CA VAL A 266 12.12 -0.66 -10.12
C VAL A 266 12.79 -2.02 -10.36
N GLN A 267 14.10 -2.03 -10.60
CA GLN A 267 14.84 -3.29 -10.81
C GLN A 267 14.83 -4.19 -9.57
N GLN A 268 14.92 -3.62 -8.36
CA GLN A 268 14.77 -4.40 -7.14
C GLN A 268 13.35 -4.94 -6.96
N LEU A 269 12.31 -4.15 -7.25
CA LEU A 269 10.92 -4.64 -7.22
C LEU A 269 10.70 -5.78 -8.23
N LYS A 270 11.16 -5.65 -9.47
CA LYS A 270 11.13 -6.72 -10.49
C LYS A 270 11.70 -8.03 -9.93
N ARG A 271 12.88 -7.96 -9.30
CA ARG A 271 13.53 -9.13 -8.66
C ARG A 271 12.73 -9.66 -7.46
N LEU A 272 12.29 -8.79 -6.57
CA LEU A 272 11.57 -9.18 -5.35
C LEU A 272 10.21 -9.80 -5.65
N ILE A 273 9.50 -9.32 -6.69
CA ILE A 273 8.25 -9.93 -7.17
C ILE A 273 8.48 -11.37 -7.61
N ILE A 274 9.54 -11.63 -8.40
CA ILE A 274 9.89 -13.00 -8.83
C ILE A 274 10.18 -13.87 -7.61
N ILE A 275 11.04 -13.41 -6.69
CA ILE A 275 11.39 -14.14 -5.46
C ILE A 275 10.13 -14.44 -4.65
N TYR A 276 9.23 -13.46 -4.52
CA TYR A 276 8.05 -13.60 -3.69
C TYR A 276 7.07 -14.61 -4.26
N ARG A 277 6.78 -14.52 -5.56
CA ARG A 277 5.88 -15.45 -6.26
C ARG A 277 6.44 -16.86 -6.31
N PHE A 278 7.75 -17.00 -6.49
CA PHE A 278 8.38 -18.31 -6.63
C PHE A 278 8.50 -19.05 -5.29
N ASN A 279 8.83 -18.35 -4.21
CA ASN A 279 9.17 -19.00 -2.94
C ASN A 279 8.01 -19.06 -1.93
N TYR A 280 6.94 -18.26 -2.10
CA TYR A 280 5.89 -18.15 -1.08
C TYR A 280 4.50 -18.30 -1.67
N THR A 281 3.76 -19.30 -1.17
CA THR A 281 2.34 -19.53 -1.48
C THR A 281 1.45 -18.36 -1.08
N SER A 282 1.89 -17.54 -0.11
CA SER A 282 1.18 -16.34 0.30
C SER A 282 1.04 -15.29 -0.81
N SER A 283 1.84 -15.37 -1.87
CA SER A 283 1.66 -14.54 -3.07
C SER A 283 0.26 -14.67 -3.69
N ALA A 284 -0.44 -15.80 -3.51
CA ALA A 284 -1.79 -16.02 -4.00
C ALA A 284 -2.90 -15.44 -3.10
N TYR A 285 -2.62 -15.04 -1.85
CA TYR A 285 -3.69 -14.70 -0.90
C TYR A 285 -3.42 -13.56 0.08
N THR A 286 -2.22 -12.99 0.11
CA THR A 286 -1.97 -11.73 0.82
C THR A 286 -2.06 -10.56 -0.14
N ILE A 287 -2.93 -9.59 0.14
CA ILE A 287 -3.02 -8.39 -0.71
C ILE A 287 -1.81 -7.48 -0.50
N LEU A 288 -1.10 -7.56 0.63
CA LEU A 288 -0.12 -6.54 1.08
C LEU A 288 1.03 -6.24 0.10
N TRP A 289 1.37 -7.17 -0.79
CA TRP A 289 2.47 -7.01 -1.76
C TRP A 289 2.02 -6.45 -3.11
N HIS A 290 0.72 -6.30 -3.35
CA HIS A 290 0.17 -5.88 -4.64
C HIS A 290 0.65 -4.47 -5.06
N THR A 291 1.01 -3.62 -4.10
CA THR A 291 1.58 -2.29 -4.38
C THR A 291 2.85 -2.39 -5.23
N ALA A 292 3.67 -3.42 -5.03
CA ALA A 292 4.82 -3.65 -5.89
C ALA A 292 4.44 -3.98 -7.34
N LEU A 293 3.38 -4.76 -7.55
CA LEU A 293 2.86 -5.08 -8.87
C LEU A 293 2.41 -3.82 -9.59
N LEU A 294 1.60 -3.01 -8.91
CA LEU A 294 1.10 -1.75 -9.42
C LEU A 294 2.23 -0.81 -9.83
N TYR A 295 3.24 -0.68 -8.98
CA TYR A 295 4.35 0.26 -9.18
C TYR A 295 5.28 -0.17 -10.31
N VAL A 296 5.57 -1.47 -10.42
CA VAL A 296 6.35 -2.01 -11.55
C VAL A 296 5.57 -1.85 -12.84
N ALA A 297 4.28 -2.19 -12.88
CA ALA A 297 3.45 -2.00 -14.06
C ALA A 297 3.43 -0.53 -14.52
N ASN A 298 3.23 0.42 -13.60
CA ASN A 298 3.28 1.85 -13.90
C ASN A 298 4.65 2.28 -14.45
N ALA A 299 5.74 1.80 -13.85
CA ALA A 299 7.09 2.13 -14.32
C ALA A 299 7.35 1.62 -15.75
N LEU A 300 6.90 0.40 -16.06
CA LEU A 300 7.03 -0.21 -17.39
C LEU A 300 6.25 0.58 -18.46
N LEU A 301 5.01 0.97 -18.16
CA LEU A 301 4.16 1.73 -19.08
C LEU A 301 4.66 3.16 -19.31
N ARG A 302 5.47 3.69 -18.39
CA ARG A 302 6.12 5.00 -18.54
C ARG A 302 7.32 4.94 -19.49
N THR A 303 8.10 3.86 -19.47
CA THR A 303 9.35 3.74 -20.23
C THR A 303 9.16 2.94 -21.51
N LYS A 304 9.00 3.64 -22.64
CA LYS A 304 8.92 2.98 -23.95
C LYS A 304 10.25 2.33 -24.34
N GLY A 305 10.19 1.09 -24.85
CA GLY A 305 11.32 0.43 -25.50
C GLY A 305 12.21 -0.48 -24.64
N GLU A 306 11.82 -0.82 -23.41
CA GLU A 306 12.48 -1.90 -22.66
C GLU A 306 12.20 -3.25 -23.33
N SER A 307 13.23 -4.03 -23.69
CA SER A 307 13.05 -5.29 -24.44
C SER A 307 12.27 -6.37 -23.68
N ASP A 308 12.22 -6.29 -22.36
CA ASP A 308 11.58 -7.27 -21.46
C ASP A 308 10.32 -6.72 -20.78
N TRP A 309 9.81 -5.56 -21.22
CA TRP A 309 8.67 -4.90 -20.57
C TRP A 309 7.44 -5.80 -20.48
N LEU A 310 7.10 -6.48 -21.58
CA LEU A 310 5.91 -7.33 -21.67
C LEU A 310 5.99 -8.51 -20.68
N PHE A 311 7.17 -9.09 -20.50
CA PHE A 311 7.38 -10.18 -19.53
C PHE A 311 7.04 -9.71 -18.11
N TYR A 312 7.59 -8.57 -17.68
CA TYR A 312 7.34 -8.05 -16.34
C TYR A 312 5.91 -7.51 -16.18
N PHE A 313 5.33 -6.96 -17.25
CA PHE A 313 3.95 -6.48 -17.23
C PHE A 313 2.97 -7.65 -17.04
N LEU A 314 3.11 -8.72 -17.83
CA LEU A 314 2.34 -9.95 -17.65
C LEU A 314 2.62 -10.60 -16.29
N LEU A 315 3.86 -10.58 -15.80
CA LEU A 315 4.19 -11.05 -14.45
C LEU A 315 3.37 -10.33 -13.37
N CYS A 316 3.10 -9.03 -13.54
CA CYS A 316 2.27 -8.24 -12.63
C CYS A 316 0.79 -8.60 -12.77
N LEU A 317 0.27 -8.70 -13.99
CA LEU A 317 -1.13 -9.08 -14.23
C LEU A 317 -1.45 -10.49 -13.70
N TYR A 318 -0.57 -11.47 -13.91
CA TYR A 318 -0.70 -12.80 -13.32
C TYR A 318 -0.49 -12.83 -11.80
N GLY A 319 0.11 -11.79 -11.22
CA GLY A 319 0.10 -11.58 -9.78
C GLY A 319 -1.30 -11.23 -9.28
N TYR A 320 -1.99 -10.30 -9.96
CA TYR A 320 -3.38 -9.96 -9.67
C TYR A 320 -4.35 -11.10 -9.93
N GLU A 321 -4.12 -11.90 -10.97
CA GLU A 321 -4.84 -13.14 -11.23
C GLU A 321 -4.83 -14.06 -10.00
N GLY A 322 -3.65 -14.27 -9.40
CA GLY A 322 -3.51 -15.11 -8.21
C GLY A 322 -4.27 -14.56 -7.01
N LEU A 323 -4.37 -13.24 -6.89
CA LEU A 323 -5.04 -12.54 -5.79
C LEU A 323 -6.57 -12.49 -5.95
N ARG A 324 -7.08 -12.54 -7.19
CA ARG A 324 -8.51 -12.42 -7.53
C ARG A 324 -9.44 -13.29 -6.66
N PRO A 325 -9.16 -14.59 -6.39
CA PRO A 325 -10.07 -15.43 -5.58
C PRO A 325 -10.27 -14.93 -4.15
N SER A 326 -9.33 -14.14 -3.63
CA SER A 326 -9.43 -13.53 -2.31
C SER A 326 -9.83 -12.05 -2.33
N TYR A 327 -9.65 -11.37 -3.47
CA TYR A 327 -9.68 -9.92 -3.57
C TYR A 327 -10.30 -9.48 -4.90
N ARG A 328 -11.58 -9.10 -4.88
CA ARG A 328 -12.31 -8.61 -6.07
C ARG A 328 -11.60 -7.43 -6.73
N VAL A 329 -10.97 -6.59 -5.93
CA VAL A 329 -10.27 -5.40 -6.42
C VAL A 329 -9.09 -5.71 -7.36
N ALA A 330 -8.52 -6.92 -7.30
CA ALA A 330 -7.43 -7.31 -8.18
C ALA A 330 -7.84 -7.27 -9.67
N GLU A 331 -9.10 -7.60 -9.99
CA GLU A 331 -9.63 -7.55 -11.35
C GLU A 331 -9.72 -6.11 -11.86
N ALA A 332 -10.26 -5.19 -11.05
CA ALA A 332 -10.36 -3.78 -11.43
C ALA A 332 -8.97 -3.14 -11.63
N VAL A 333 -7.99 -3.49 -10.79
CA VAL A 333 -6.61 -3.00 -10.96
C VAL A 333 -5.99 -3.55 -12.24
N ALA A 334 -6.13 -4.85 -12.51
CA ALA A 334 -5.62 -5.45 -13.73
C ALA A 334 -6.27 -4.87 -15.00
N GLY A 335 -7.59 -4.69 -14.99
CA GLY A 335 -8.33 -4.03 -16.07
C GLY A 335 -7.86 -2.60 -16.31
N GLY A 336 -7.68 -1.81 -15.24
CA GLY A 336 -7.14 -0.46 -15.34
C GLY A 336 -5.73 -0.40 -15.93
N LEU A 337 -4.85 -1.33 -15.54
CA LEU A 337 -3.49 -1.44 -16.11
C LEU A 337 -3.51 -1.81 -17.60
N LEU A 338 -4.39 -2.73 -18.01
CA LEU A 338 -4.57 -3.07 -19.42
C LEU A 338 -5.12 -1.88 -20.22
N SER A 339 -6.09 -1.13 -19.67
CA SER A 339 -6.57 0.12 -20.28
C SER A 339 -5.45 1.12 -20.50
N MET A 340 -4.55 1.28 -19.52
CA MET A 340 -3.38 2.15 -19.67
C MET A 340 -2.44 1.67 -20.78
N ALA A 341 -2.14 0.38 -20.83
CA ALA A 341 -1.28 -0.23 -21.85
C ALA A 341 -1.86 -0.12 -23.27
N MET A 342 -3.19 -0.24 -23.40
CA MET A 342 -3.88 0.01 -24.66
C MET A 342 -3.73 1.47 -25.07
N ARG A 343 -4.03 2.42 -24.18
CA ARG A 343 -3.93 3.86 -24.48
C ARG A 343 -2.53 4.31 -24.91
N SER A 344 -1.49 3.69 -24.37
CA SER A 344 -0.10 3.99 -24.75
C SER A 344 0.32 3.38 -26.10
N GLY A 345 -0.50 2.47 -26.65
CA GLY A 345 -0.23 1.71 -27.87
C GLY A 345 0.72 0.53 -27.66
N ASP A 346 0.95 0.11 -26.41
CA ASP A 346 1.92 -0.95 -26.08
C ASP A 346 1.32 -2.36 -26.25
N ILE A 347 -0.01 -2.49 -26.21
CA ILE A 347 -0.74 -3.75 -26.44
C ILE A 347 -1.96 -3.51 -27.35
N SER A 348 -2.32 -4.51 -28.16
CA SER A 348 -3.55 -4.47 -28.97
C SER A 348 -4.80 -4.73 -28.11
N SER A 349 -5.96 -4.31 -28.62
CA SER A 349 -7.27 -4.58 -28.02
C SER A 349 -7.55 -6.07 -27.89
N ASP A 350 -7.20 -6.87 -28.90
CA ASP A 350 -7.41 -8.33 -28.91
C ASP A 350 -6.55 -9.04 -27.86
N GLU A 351 -5.27 -8.68 -27.75
CA GLU A 351 -4.39 -9.21 -26.71
C GLU A 351 -4.88 -8.80 -25.31
N ALA A 352 -5.29 -7.54 -25.13
CA ALA A 352 -5.82 -7.07 -23.85
C ALA A 352 -7.09 -7.83 -23.44
N ARG A 353 -8.02 -8.07 -24.38
CA ARG A 353 -9.22 -8.89 -24.15
C ARG A 353 -8.87 -10.33 -23.81
N GLN A 354 -7.89 -10.92 -24.49
CA GLN A 354 -7.45 -12.29 -24.22
C GLN A 354 -6.88 -12.42 -22.80
N VAL A 355 -6.04 -11.47 -22.37
CA VAL A 355 -5.51 -11.45 -21.00
C VAL A 355 -6.65 -11.28 -20.00
N MET A 356 -7.57 -10.35 -20.23
CA MET A 356 -8.71 -10.13 -19.34
C MET A 356 -9.62 -11.35 -19.22
N ALA A 357 -9.90 -12.04 -20.32
CA ALA A 357 -10.65 -13.29 -20.32
C ALA A 357 -9.95 -14.37 -19.48
N HIS A 358 -8.63 -14.50 -19.61
CA HIS A 358 -7.87 -15.45 -18.79
C HIS A 358 -7.93 -15.12 -17.29
N LEU A 359 -7.85 -13.82 -16.94
CA LEU A 359 -8.04 -13.36 -15.57
C LEU A 359 -9.45 -13.69 -15.03
N GLN A 360 -10.46 -13.72 -15.91
CA GLN A 360 -11.85 -14.05 -15.58
C GLN A 360 -12.09 -15.55 -15.39
N GLU A 361 -11.53 -16.39 -16.26
CA GLU A 361 -11.69 -17.84 -16.22
C GLU A 361 -11.15 -18.48 -14.93
N ARG A 362 -10.13 -17.88 -14.29
CA ARG A 362 -9.55 -18.37 -13.03
C ARG A 362 -10.20 -17.78 -11.78
N GLY A 363 -11.17 -16.89 -11.94
CA GLY A 363 -12.03 -16.43 -10.87
C GLY A 363 -13.23 -17.33 -10.64
N GLN A 364 -13.63 -17.52 -9.40
CA GLN A 364 -15.01 -17.92 -9.12
C GLN A 364 -15.95 -16.76 -9.48
N GLU A 365 -17.20 -17.07 -9.83
CA GLU A 365 -18.27 -16.09 -10.00
C GLU A 365 -18.47 -15.35 -8.67
N LEU A 366 -17.73 -14.25 -8.50
CA LEU A 366 -17.96 -13.28 -7.46
C LEU A 366 -19.18 -12.47 -7.89
N ASP A 367 -20.04 -12.13 -6.93
CA ASP A 367 -21.27 -11.36 -7.14
C ASP A 367 -21.10 -10.26 -8.20
N SER A 368 -22.05 -10.18 -9.14
CA SER A 368 -22.04 -9.29 -10.31
C SER A 368 -22.19 -7.79 -9.99
N SER A 369 -22.23 -7.43 -8.71
CA SER A 369 -22.28 -6.04 -8.25
C SER A 369 -21.07 -5.25 -8.75
N GLU A 370 -21.26 -4.00 -9.20
CA GLU A 370 -20.17 -3.10 -9.63
C GLU A 370 -19.02 -3.10 -8.61
N ILE A 371 -17.78 -3.26 -9.11
CA ILE A 371 -16.59 -3.08 -8.29
C ILE A 371 -16.41 -1.59 -8.05
N ARG A 372 -16.58 -1.16 -6.80
CA ARG A 372 -16.28 0.20 -6.35
C ARG A 372 -14.89 0.20 -5.72
N ALA A 373 -13.88 0.45 -6.54
CA ALA A 373 -12.47 0.45 -6.14
C ALA A 373 -11.86 1.84 -6.34
N THR A 374 -11.75 2.61 -5.26
CA THR A 374 -11.23 3.98 -5.28
C THR A 374 -9.70 4.05 -5.34
N PHE A 375 -9.01 2.92 -5.50
CA PHE A 375 -7.55 2.88 -5.60
C PHE A 375 -7.05 3.59 -6.83
N MET A 376 -5.93 4.32 -6.71
CA MET A 376 -5.26 4.83 -7.91
C MET A 376 -4.57 3.68 -8.63
N VAL A 377 -4.79 3.58 -9.95
CA VAL A 377 -4.08 2.66 -10.83
C VAL A 377 -3.07 3.39 -11.69
N ASP A 378 -3.42 4.56 -12.22
CA ASP A 378 -2.47 5.42 -12.91
C ASP A 378 -1.79 6.38 -11.91
N LEU A 379 -0.59 6.01 -11.48
CA LEU A 379 0.14 6.74 -10.44
C LEU A 379 0.72 8.07 -10.94
N ASP A 380 0.89 8.25 -12.25
CA ASP A 380 1.32 9.52 -12.83
C ASP A 380 0.12 10.47 -13.00
N LEU A 381 -1.02 9.97 -13.50
CA LEU A 381 -2.26 10.73 -13.60
C LEU A 381 -2.78 11.13 -12.22
N ALA A 382 -2.65 10.28 -11.20
CA ALA A 382 -3.07 10.55 -9.83
C ALA A 382 -2.44 11.82 -9.22
N MET A 383 -1.30 12.28 -9.74
CA MET A 383 -0.64 13.51 -9.29
C MET A 383 -1.34 14.79 -9.77
N SER A 384 -2.20 14.68 -10.78
CA SER A 384 -2.85 15.82 -11.44
C SER A 384 -4.38 15.70 -11.48
N ASP A 385 -4.91 14.50 -11.72
CA ASP A 385 -6.33 14.17 -11.70
C ASP A 385 -6.55 12.82 -10.98
N PRO A 386 -6.63 12.83 -9.63
CA PRO A 386 -6.89 11.62 -8.86
C PRO A 386 -8.24 10.96 -9.18
N GLY A 387 -9.23 11.70 -9.69
CA GLY A 387 -10.53 11.11 -10.03
C GLY A 387 -10.40 10.17 -11.23
N ALA A 388 -9.75 10.65 -12.29
CA ALA A 388 -9.54 9.89 -13.52
C ALA A 388 -8.54 8.73 -13.37
N ALA A 389 -7.67 8.78 -12.36
CA ALA A 389 -6.65 7.77 -12.10
C ALA A 389 -7.15 6.52 -11.35
N THR A 390 -8.41 6.50 -10.92
CA THR A 390 -8.99 5.39 -10.13
C THR A 390 -9.06 4.08 -10.93
N ALA A 391 -8.92 2.94 -10.23
CA ALA A 391 -9.10 1.60 -10.77
C ALA A 391 -10.47 1.47 -11.43
N GLU A 392 -11.50 1.98 -10.77
CA GLU A 392 -12.87 2.00 -11.25
C GLU A 392 -13.01 2.76 -12.58
N THR A 393 -12.54 4.00 -12.66
CA THR A 393 -12.65 4.80 -13.88
C THR A 393 -11.89 4.17 -15.04
N LEU A 394 -10.68 3.69 -14.77
CA LEU A 394 -9.83 3.07 -15.80
C LEU A 394 -10.38 1.71 -16.25
N ALA A 395 -10.93 0.92 -15.34
CA ALA A 395 -11.59 -0.35 -15.67
C ALA A 395 -12.88 -0.15 -16.48
N TYR A 396 -13.74 0.81 -16.12
CA TYR A 396 -14.93 1.09 -16.95
C TYR A 396 -14.58 1.59 -18.34
N SER A 397 -13.48 2.33 -18.46
CA SER A 397 -13.03 2.81 -19.76
C SER A 397 -12.36 1.74 -20.62
N PHE A 398 -12.22 0.50 -20.14
CA PHE A 398 -11.56 -0.59 -20.87
C PHE A 398 -12.25 -0.88 -22.20
N ASP A 399 -13.56 -1.14 -22.17
CA ASP A 399 -14.34 -1.49 -23.36
C ASP A 399 -14.38 -0.32 -24.36
N ASP A 400 -14.59 0.90 -23.87
CA ASP A 400 -14.57 2.11 -24.69
C ASP A 400 -13.20 2.33 -25.36
N THR A 401 -12.11 2.12 -24.62
CA THR A 401 -10.74 2.24 -25.14
C THR A 401 -10.48 1.17 -26.21
N ALA A 402 -10.88 -0.08 -25.95
CA ALA A 402 -10.71 -1.18 -26.89
C ALA A 402 -11.51 -0.95 -28.18
N MET A 403 -12.76 -0.49 -28.08
CA MET A 403 -13.57 -0.11 -29.24
C MET A 403 -12.92 1.03 -30.03
N MET A 404 -12.44 2.08 -29.36
CA MET A 404 -11.77 3.20 -30.02
C MET A 404 -10.54 2.76 -30.81
N MET A 405 -9.71 1.86 -30.25
CA MET A 405 -8.54 1.30 -30.93
C MET A 405 -8.90 0.47 -32.15
N ASP A 406 -9.95 -0.37 -32.05
CA ASP A 406 -10.45 -1.17 -33.17
C ASP A 406 -10.91 -0.25 -34.32
N TYR A 407 -11.60 0.85 -34.02
CA TYR A 407 -11.97 1.83 -35.03
C TYR A 407 -10.74 2.47 -35.68
N THR A 408 -9.77 2.94 -34.91
CA THR A 408 -8.58 3.60 -35.46
C THR A 408 -7.72 2.68 -36.33
N THR A 409 -7.55 1.42 -35.95
CA THR A 409 -6.78 0.43 -36.72
C THR A 409 -7.46 0.01 -38.03
N ILE A 410 -8.79 0.09 -38.11
CA ILE A 410 -9.54 -0.12 -39.37
C ILE A 410 -9.28 0.99 -40.38
N PHE A 411 -9.02 2.23 -39.93
CA PHE A 411 -8.77 3.37 -40.81
C PHE A 411 -7.30 3.54 -41.22
N GLU A 412 -6.35 2.97 -40.47
CA GLU A 412 -4.93 2.97 -40.84
C GLU A 412 -4.55 1.87 -41.85
N ASN A 413 -5.40 0.84 -42.00
CA ASN A 413 -5.19 -0.28 -42.92
C ASN A 413 -5.95 -0.14 -44.26
N LYS A 414 -6.35 1.08 -44.63
CA LYS A 414 -6.89 1.45 -45.96
C LYS A 414 -6.01 2.51 -46.59
#